data_AF-A0A9X2KMU2-F1
#
_entry.id   AF-A0A9X2KMU2-F1
#
_cell.length_a   1.000
_cell.length_b   1.000
_cell.length_c   1.000
_cell.angle_alpha   90.00
_cell.angle_beta   90.00
_cell.angle_gamma   90.00
#
_symmetry.space_group_name_H-M   'P 1'
#
loop_
_entity.id
_entity.type
_entity.pdbx_description
1 polymer ?
#
loop_
_entity_poly.entity_id
_entity_poly.type
_entity_poly.pdbx_seq_one_letter_code
_entity_poly.pdbx_strand_id
1 'polypeptide(L)'
;MTRFERGYRAALADVTKLLKLYGDENMTICGDNILMDPLLHGEAWTEENVKRSADCSVRSTIHSSQYHASEHLLAAIAKMPRRAA
;
A
#
# COMPACT_ATOMS: atom_id res chain seq x y z
N MET A 1 -29.48 14.24 -9.86
CA MET A 1 -28.49 13.14 -9.87
C MET A 1 -29.09 11.89 -10.53
N THR A 2 -28.50 11.43 -11.64
CA THR A 2 -28.97 10.26 -12.42
C THR A 2 -28.72 8.93 -11.69
N ARG A 3 -29.37 7.83 -12.13
CA ARG A 3 -29.08 6.47 -11.61
C ARG A 3 -27.61 6.09 -11.80
N PHE A 4 -27.04 6.47 -12.94
CA PHE A 4 -25.63 6.27 -13.24
C PHE A 4 -24.73 7.04 -12.26
N GLU A 5 -24.99 8.32 -12.04
CA GLU A 5 -24.19 9.15 -11.12
C GLU A 5 -24.23 8.61 -9.67
N ARG A 6 -25.36 8.06 -9.22
CA ARG A 6 -25.45 7.39 -7.92
C ARG A 6 -24.58 6.14 -7.85
N GLY A 7 -24.68 5.27 -8.85
CA GLY A 7 -23.88 4.04 -8.91
C GLY A 7 -22.38 4.32 -8.97
N TYR A 8 -21.98 5.30 -9.78
CA TYR A 8 -20.59 5.73 -9.88
C TYR A 8 -20.04 6.25 -8.54
N ARG A 9 -20.81 7.07 -7.81
CA ARG A 9 -20.40 7.57 -6.49
C ARG A 9 -20.29 6.46 -5.45
N ALA A 10 -21.19 5.48 -5.48
CA ALA A 10 -21.11 4.31 -4.59
C ALA A 10 -19.83 3.50 -4.86
N ALA A 11 -19.55 3.20 -6.14
CA ALA A 11 -18.33 2.49 -6.53
C ALA A 11 -17.06 3.25 -6.13
N LEU A 12 -17.02 4.59 -6.28
CA LEU A 12 -15.90 5.40 -5.82
C LEU A 12 -15.70 5.33 -4.30
N ALA A 13 -16.79 5.30 -3.53
CA ALA A 13 -16.71 5.17 -2.08
C ALA A 13 -16.13 3.80 -1.68
N ASP A 14 -16.58 2.72 -2.33
CA ASP A 14 -16.08 1.37 -2.09
C ASP A 14 -14.60 1.23 -2.46
N VAL A 15 -14.19 1.73 -3.63
CA VAL A 15 -12.78 1.75 -4.06
C VAL A 15 -11.92 2.56 -3.09
N THR A 16 -12.40 3.72 -2.64
CA THR A 16 -11.69 4.55 -1.64
C THR A 16 -11.47 3.77 -0.34
N LYS A 17 -12.47 3.02 0.11
CA LYS A 17 -12.35 2.20 1.32
C LYS A 17 -11.32 1.07 1.14
N LEU A 18 -11.34 0.39 0.00
CA LEU A 18 -10.40 -0.69 -0.30
C LEU A 18 -8.96 -0.17 -0.41
N LEU A 19 -8.74 0.95 -1.10
CA LEU A 19 -7.42 1.56 -1.24
C LEU A 19 -6.80 1.94 0.12
N LYS A 20 -7.61 2.47 1.04
CA LYS A 20 -7.13 2.76 2.41
C LYS A 20 -6.78 1.48 3.17
N LEU A 21 -7.69 0.51 3.18
CA LEU A 21 -7.50 -0.74 3.90
C LEU A 21 -6.23 -1.47 3.42
N TYR A 22 -6.09 -1.66 2.11
CA TYR A 22 -4.91 -2.31 1.54
C TYR A 22 -3.66 -1.45 1.65
N GLY A 23 -3.78 -0.12 1.62
CA GLY A 23 -2.66 0.78 1.88
C GLY A 23 -2.07 0.55 3.27
N ASP A 24 -2.91 0.57 4.30
CA ASP A 24 -2.51 0.36 5.70
C ASP A 24 -1.91 -1.04 5.92
N GLU A 25 -2.53 -2.07 5.32
CA GLU A 25 -2.02 -3.45 5.38
C GLU A 25 -0.64 -3.55 4.73
N ASN A 26 -0.43 -2.93 3.57
CA ASN A 26 0.87 -2.90 2.90
C ASN A 26 1.93 -2.17 3.73
N MET A 27 1.59 -1.06 4.38
CA MET A 27 2.54 -0.39 5.28
C MET A 27 2.93 -1.25 6.47
N THR A 28 1.97 -2.00 7.03
CA THR A 28 2.22 -2.93 8.13
C THR A 28 3.18 -4.04 7.68
N ILE A 29 2.89 -4.69 6.55
CA ILE A 29 3.74 -5.77 6.02
C ILE A 29 5.13 -5.25 5.63
N CYS A 30 5.23 -4.03 5.09
CA CYS A 30 6.52 -3.39 4.82
C CYS A 30 7.36 -3.25 6.10
N GLY A 31 6.76 -2.72 7.17
CA GLY A 31 7.40 -2.60 8.47
C GLY A 31 7.84 -3.96 9.02
N ASP A 32 6.96 -4.96 8.97
CA ASP A 32 7.25 -6.32 9.44
C ASP A 32 8.43 -6.95 8.71
N ASN A 33 8.53 -6.80 7.38
CA ASN A 33 9.66 -7.33 6.62
C ASN A 33 11.00 -6.66 7.00
N ILE A 34 10.99 -5.36 7.31
CA ILE A 34 12.18 -4.64 7.81
C ILE A 34 12.56 -5.15 9.21
N LEU A 35 11.57 -5.36 10.09
CA LEU A 35 11.76 -5.87 11.44
C LEU A 35 12.12 -7.37 11.51
N MET A 36 12.01 -8.08 10.39
CA MET A 36 12.45 -9.47 10.27
C MET A 36 13.81 -9.60 9.58
N ASP A 37 14.44 -8.48 9.19
CA ASP A 37 15.72 -8.51 8.48
C ASP A 37 16.85 -8.93 9.44
N PRO A 38 17.46 -10.11 9.24
CA PRO A 38 18.47 -10.64 10.16
C PRO A 38 19.71 -9.73 10.25
N LEU A 39 20.11 -9.08 9.15
CA LEU A 39 21.30 -8.24 9.12
C LEU A 39 21.06 -6.89 9.82
N LEU A 40 19.85 -6.31 9.70
CA LEU A 40 19.49 -5.10 10.45
C LEU A 40 19.42 -5.35 11.96
N HIS A 41 19.14 -6.59 12.36
CA HIS A 41 19.12 -7.02 13.75
C HIS A 41 20.48 -7.52 14.27
N GLY A 42 21.55 -7.39 13.47
CA GLY A 42 22.92 -7.69 13.89
C GLY A 42 23.27 -9.18 13.88
N GLU A 43 22.50 -10.02 13.19
CA GLU A 43 22.90 -11.39 12.94
C GLU A 43 24.17 -11.44 12.07
N ALA A 44 24.89 -12.56 12.14
CA ALA A 44 26.15 -12.74 11.42
C ALA A 44 25.94 -12.69 9.90
N TRP A 45 26.97 -12.19 9.20
CA TRP A 45 27.05 -12.16 7.73
C TRP A 45 27.36 -13.55 7.16
N THR A 46 26.35 -14.41 7.15
CA THR A 46 26.37 -15.71 6.46
C THR A 46 25.65 -15.61 5.12
N GLU A 47 25.95 -16.53 4.19
CA GLU A 47 25.26 -16.57 2.88
C GLU A 47 23.72 -16.66 3.03
N GLU A 48 23.26 -17.45 3.99
CA GLU A 48 21.83 -17.60 4.31
C GLU A 48 21.21 -16.28 4.79
N ASN A 49 21.87 -15.57 5.71
CA ASN A 49 21.37 -14.31 6.25
C ASN A 49 21.39 -13.18 5.23
N VAL A 50 22.41 -13.12 4.38
CA VAL A 50 22.46 -12.17 3.25
C VAL A 50 21.28 -12.41 2.30
N LYS A 51 20.99 -13.67 1.97
CA LYS A 51 19.86 -14.01 1.12
C LYS A 51 18.52 -13.62 1.77
N ARG A 52 18.32 -13.95 3.04
CA ARG A 52 17.10 -13.57 3.79
C ARG A 52 16.91 -12.06 3.87
N SER A 53 17.98 -11.30 4.14
CA SER A 53 17.93 -9.82 4.17
C SER A 53 17.58 -9.25 2.78
N ALA A 54 18.14 -9.80 1.70
CA ALA A 54 17.77 -9.40 0.34
C ALA A 54 16.28 -9.66 0.04
N ASP A 55 15.76 -10.83 0.45
CA ASP A 55 14.35 -11.17 0.30
C ASP A 55 13.44 -10.22 1.10
N CYS A 56 13.80 -9.90 2.35
CA CYS A 56 13.12 -8.90 3.17
C CYS A 56 13.08 -7.53 2.46
N SER A 57 14.22 -7.05 1.96
CA SER A 57 14.33 -5.76 1.27
C SER A 57 13.46 -5.68 0.02
N VAL A 58 13.45 -6.74 -0.80
CA VAL A 58 12.58 -6.83 -1.99
C VAL A 58 11.11 -6.77 -1.60
N ARG A 59 10.69 -7.53 -0.59
CA ARG A 59 9.30 -7.55 -0.12
C ARG A 59 8.87 -6.20 0.45
N SER A 60 9.68 -5.60 1.30
CA SER A 60 9.43 -4.26 1.86
C SER A 60 9.25 -3.23 0.75
N THR A 61 10.09 -3.28 -0.28
CA THR A 61 10.00 -2.37 -1.44
C THR A 61 8.68 -2.54 -2.19
N ILE A 62 8.25 -3.78 -2.44
CA ILE A 62 6.99 -4.06 -3.12
C ILE A 62 5.81 -3.48 -2.32
N HIS A 63 5.73 -3.77 -1.03
CA HIS A 63 4.61 -3.31 -0.20
C HIS A 63 4.62 -1.79 -0.02
N SER A 64 5.80 -1.17 0.16
CA SER A 64 5.93 0.29 0.15
C SER A 64 5.41 0.91 -1.15
N SER A 65 5.76 0.33 -2.30
CA SER A 65 5.29 0.81 -3.61
C SER A 65 3.76 0.74 -3.75
N GLN A 66 3.14 -0.32 -3.22
CA GLN A 66 1.69 -0.51 -3.24
C GLN A 66 0.95 0.46 -2.32
N TYR A 67 1.50 0.74 -1.13
CA TYR A 67 1.00 1.79 -0.25
C TYR A 67 1.02 3.15 -0.97
N HIS A 68 2.17 3.56 -1.51
CA HIS A 68 2.28 4.86 -2.19
C HIS A 68 1.39 4.95 -3.44
N ALA A 69 1.23 3.87 -4.21
CA ALA A 69 0.28 3.81 -5.30
C ALA A 69 -1.16 4.05 -4.82
N SER A 70 -1.54 3.48 -3.67
CA SER A 70 -2.85 3.68 -3.05
C SER A 70 -3.05 5.15 -2.63
N GLU A 71 -2.05 5.77 -2.02
CA GLU A 71 -2.07 7.19 -1.64
C GLU A 71 -2.24 8.11 -2.86
N HIS A 72 -1.54 7.83 -3.96
CA HIS A 72 -1.68 8.58 -5.20
C HIS A 72 -3.08 8.46 -5.81
N LEU A 73 -3.66 7.26 -5.81
CA LEU A 73 -5.02 7.02 -6.29
C LEU A 73 -6.06 7.72 -5.41
N LEU A 74 -5.90 7.67 -4.09
CA LEU A 74 -6.78 8.38 -3.14
C LEU A 74 -6.73 9.90 -3.37
N ALA A 75 -5.53 10.46 -3.56
CA ALA A 75 -5.37 11.88 -3.87
C ALA A 75 -6.00 12.26 -5.22
N ALA A 76 -5.92 11.38 -6.23
CA ALA A 76 -6.58 11.58 -7.51
C ALA A 76 -8.11 11.58 -7.39
N ILE A 77 -8.67 10.63 -6.63
CA ILE A 77 -10.12 10.55 -6.35
C ILE A 77 -10.60 11.81 -5.62
N ALA A 78 -9.85 12.29 -4.62
CA ALA A 78 -10.21 13.48 -3.85
C ALA A 78 -10.31 14.76 -4.70
N LYS A 79 -9.53 14.82 -5.79
CA LYS A 79 -9.54 15.94 -6.77
C LYS A 79 -10.63 15.82 -7.82
N MET A 80 -11.34 14.68 -7.90
CA MET A 80 -12.40 14.52 -8.90
C MET A 80 -13.52 15.52 -8.66
N PRO A 81 -14.01 16.19 -9.72
CA PRO A 81 -15.05 17.20 -9.59
C PRO A 81 -16.31 16.59 -8.99
N ARG A 82 -16.66 17.06 -7.80
CA ARG A 82 -17.99 16.84 -7.22
C ARG A 82 -18.93 17.75 -8.01
N ARG A 83 -19.52 17.26 -9.10
CA ARG A 83 -20.51 18.04 -9.89
C ARG A 83 -21.44 18.80 -8.93
N ALA A 84 -21.49 20.13 -9.06
CA ALA A 84 -22.43 20.98 -8.35
C ALA A 84 -23.85 20.50 -8.67
N ALA A 85 -24.68 20.44 -7.63
CA ALA A 85 -26.07 20.01 -7.69
C ALA A 85 -26.91 20.92 -8.59
#